data_AF-A0A1E1K454-F1
#
_entry.id   AF-A0A1E1K454-F1
#
_cell.length_a   1.000
_cell.length_b   1.000
_cell.length_c   1.000
_cell.angle_alpha   90.00
_cell.angle_beta   90.00
_cell.angle_gamma   90.00
#
_symmetry.space_group_name_H-M   'P 1'
#
loop_
_entity.id
_entity.type
_entity.pdbx_description
1 polymer ?
#
loop_
_entity_poly.entity_id
_entity_poly.type
_entity_poly.pdbx_seq_one_letter_code
_entity_poly.pdbx_strand_id
1 'polypeptide(L)'
;MKVPWIITLVPSTFAITLLQVLQTNPELSTLYGYVNASADATAFLASSNNFTFLAPSNNAISTLVKRKGNATLTGDLILASLQYGMLKGGYPTLSFSDASQYVHTNLANPGYSNVTGGQVLELTADEGGNAQVVSGNKTTSNVADELLCSGGIVHIIDKVLSIPDPAVLQISAAKMEYFVSILSTAGYLNTEKADYVDGIMRLPDVTYFIPNSAAALADATLKAGNSTAEELKAVFQYHVVPGFLGYSNVLKDGMSLKTQEGKNLTITMQDGEIFVNSAKVVASDYVVANGVVHVIDSLLDHFNNSPPPKANKNSDLITSSSSLTNSSTTSDSAPAPKSFDTSSPDRKISSSQGLSTGTKIAIGVGVGVGSLLPLAVIIGFLIRKHKNENKWNKYKESDLISNTDSAPSEMESFYLHGGTIHKKDNGYATEYRVEKIDRHRMSIGPEIPIRSPGRALRREKSEHESYL
;
A
#
# COMPACT_ATOMS: atom_id res chain seq x y z
N MET A 1 56.41 1.55 48.73
CA MET A 1 54.95 1.34 48.52
C MET A 1 54.73 1.04 47.04
N LYS A 2 54.28 -0.17 46.70
CA LYS A 2 53.98 -0.58 45.32
C LYS A 2 52.49 -0.33 45.06
N VAL A 3 52.16 0.45 44.05
CA VAL A 3 50.78 0.70 43.60
C VAL A 3 50.45 -0.37 42.54
N PRO A 4 49.45 -1.25 42.74
CA PRO A 4 49.10 -2.23 41.74
C PRO A 4 48.28 -1.55 40.63
N TRP A 5 48.71 -1.74 39.38
CA TRP A 5 47.92 -1.38 38.22
C TRP A 5 46.76 -2.37 38.09
N ILE A 6 45.53 -1.90 38.29
CA ILE A 6 44.32 -2.64 37.97
C ILE A 6 44.19 -2.62 36.44
N ILE A 7 44.49 -3.74 35.79
CA ILE A 7 44.15 -3.97 34.39
C ILE A 7 42.65 -4.28 34.36
N THR A 8 41.84 -3.28 34.00
CA THR A 8 40.43 -3.48 33.65
C THR A 8 40.37 -4.27 32.35
N LEU A 9 40.09 -5.56 32.46
CA LEU A 9 39.78 -6.43 31.33
C LEU A 9 38.40 -6.00 30.81
N VAL A 10 38.36 -5.16 29.78
CA VAL A 10 37.11 -4.85 29.07
C VAL A 10 36.75 -6.13 28.30
N PRO A 11 35.62 -6.80 28.57
CA PRO A 11 35.21 -7.92 27.74
C PRO A 11 34.93 -7.37 26.34
N SER A 12 35.73 -7.81 25.37
CA SER A 12 35.44 -7.60 23.94
C SER A 12 34.13 -8.31 23.63
N THR A 13 33.01 -7.60 23.70
CA THR A 13 31.74 -8.11 23.19
C THR A 13 31.86 -8.19 21.67
N PHE A 14 32.16 -9.38 21.13
CA PHE A 14 32.10 -9.62 19.70
C PHE A 14 30.67 -9.36 19.23
N ALA A 15 30.49 -8.47 18.26
CA ALA A 15 29.17 -8.22 17.68
C ALA A 15 28.68 -9.48 16.95
N ILE A 16 27.48 -9.95 17.29
CA ILE A 16 26.84 -11.10 16.64
C ILE A 16 26.49 -10.73 15.19
N THR A 17 26.81 -11.59 14.22
CA THR A 17 26.47 -11.34 12.80
C THR A 17 25.00 -11.67 12.52
N LEU A 18 24.45 -11.18 11.41
CA LEU A 18 23.07 -11.51 10.99
C LEU A 18 22.85 -13.03 10.86
N LEU A 19 23.76 -13.74 10.19
CA LEU A 19 23.67 -15.20 10.05
C LEU A 19 23.70 -15.91 11.41
N GLN A 20 24.51 -15.42 12.34
CA GLN A 20 24.58 -15.98 13.69
C GLN A 20 23.31 -15.68 14.49
N VAL A 21 22.67 -14.52 14.31
CA VAL A 21 21.34 -14.24 14.88
C VAL A 21 20.31 -15.26 14.38
N LEU A 22 20.25 -15.51 13.06
CA LEU A 22 19.33 -16.50 12.50
C LEU A 22 19.61 -17.92 13.00
N GLN A 23 20.88 -18.29 13.14
CA GLN A 23 21.29 -19.62 13.59
C GLN A 23 20.98 -19.87 15.08
N THR A 24 21.10 -18.85 15.93
CA THR A 24 21.01 -18.99 17.39
C THR A 24 19.63 -18.69 17.94
N ASN A 25 18.79 -17.95 17.21
CA ASN A 25 17.43 -17.63 17.65
C ASN A 25 16.46 -18.79 17.30
N PRO A 26 15.80 -19.42 18.30
CA PRO A 26 14.92 -20.57 18.06
C PRO A 26 13.71 -20.22 17.18
N GLU A 27 13.18 -19.00 17.25
CA GLU A 27 12.03 -18.52 16.46
C GLU A 27 12.37 -18.33 14.97
N LEU A 28 13.65 -18.32 14.61
CA LEU A 28 14.13 -18.12 13.23
C LEU A 28 14.76 -19.38 12.62
N SER A 29 14.72 -20.51 13.32
CA SER A 29 15.37 -21.76 12.88
C SER A 29 14.86 -22.27 11.53
N THR A 30 13.58 -22.10 11.22
CA THR A 30 13.01 -22.48 9.91
C THR A 30 13.55 -21.57 8.80
N LEU A 31 13.60 -20.26 9.03
CA LEU A 31 14.16 -19.29 8.08
C LEU A 31 15.64 -19.58 7.83
N TYR A 32 16.41 -19.83 8.89
CA TYR A 32 17.81 -20.23 8.81
C TYR A 32 17.99 -21.50 7.96
N GLY A 33 17.11 -22.49 8.12
CA GLY A 33 17.11 -23.70 7.28
C GLY A 33 17.00 -23.40 5.78
N TYR A 34 16.09 -22.50 5.38
CA TYR A 34 15.97 -22.05 3.99
C TYR A 34 17.19 -21.26 3.51
N VAL A 35 17.72 -20.36 4.35
CA VAL A 35 18.93 -19.58 4.03
C VAL A 35 20.13 -20.49 3.82
N ASN A 36 20.39 -21.42 4.73
CA ASN A 36 21.54 -22.33 4.69
C ASN A 36 21.45 -23.34 3.53
N ALA A 37 20.25 -23.60 3.01
CA ALA A 37 20.06 -24.40 1.81
C ALA A 37 20.34 -23.63 0.49
N SER A 38 20.59 -22.31 0.55
CA SER A 38 20.86 -21.46 -0.60
C SER A 38 22.16 -20.67 -0.44
N ALA A 39 23.13 -20.95 -1.32
CA ALA A 39 24.41 -20.24 -1.32
C ALA A 39 24.23 -18.73 -1.57
N ASP A 40 23.34 -18.36 -2.49
CA ASP A 40 23.06 -16.96 -2.81
C ASP A 40 22.38 -16.22 -1.64
N ALA A 41 21.44 -16.87 -0.96
CA ALA A 41 20.81 -16.31 0.24
C ALA A 41 21.84 -16.08 1.35
N THR A 42 22.70 -17.08 1.58
CA THR A 42 23.77 -16.99 2.60
C THR A 42 24.74 -15.87 2.27
N ALA A 43 25.19 -15.75 1.01
CA ALA A 43 26.10 -14.71 0.56
C ALA A 43 25.47 -13.31 0.65
N PHE A 44 24.19 -13.17 0.29
CA PHE A 44 23.45 -11.92 0.41
C PHE A 44 23.38 -11.44 1.87
N LEU A 45 22.99 -12.31 2.80
CA LEU A 45 22.89 -11.93 4.21
C LEU A 45 24.27 -11.68 4.85
N ALA A 46 25.31 -12.42 4.46
CA ALA A 46 26.67 -12.23 4.96
C ALA A 46 27.29 -10.89 4.54
N SER A 47 26.93 -10.38 3.36
CA SER A 47 27.46 -9.12 2.81
C SER A 47 26.60 -7.89 3.12
N SER A 48 25.42 -8.09 3.73
CA SER A 48 24.49 -7.00 4.04
C SER A 48 25.00 -6.11 5.19
N ASN A 49 24.85 -4.80 5.03
CA ASN A 49 25.15 -3.79 6.05
C ASN A 49 24.16 -2.61 5.96
N ASN A 50 24.14 -1.79 7.01
CA ASN A 50 23.21 -0.65 7.17
C ASN A 50 21.76 -1.03 6.82
N PHE A 51 21.21 -2.02 7.54
CA PHE A 51 19.91 -2.60 7.23
C PHE A 51 18.98 -2.73 8.45
N THR A 52 17.70 -2.93 8.14
CA THR A 52 16.72 -3.58 9.01
C THR A 52 16.20 -4.80 8.28
N PHE A 53 16.32 -5.98 8.87
CA PHE A 53 15.87 -7.24 8.29
C PHE A 53 14.58 -7.71 8.96
N LEU A 54 13.52 -7.83 8.16
CA LEU A 54 12.21 -8.29 8.55
C LEU A 54 12.16 -9.82 8.43
N ALA A 55 12.52 -10.51 9.51
CA ALA A 55 12.67 -11.95 9.55
C ALA A 55 11.35 -12.63 9.95
N PRO A 56 10.68 -13.40 9.06
CA PRO A 56 9.48 -14.12 9.45
C PRO A 56 9.78 -15.23 10.46
N SER A 57 9.00 -15.29 11.53
CA SER A 57 9.06 -16.36 12.52
C SER A 57 8.74 -17.74 11.94
N ASN A 58 9.10 -18.80 12.66
CA ASN A 58 8.72 -20.18 12.32
C ASN A 58 7.20 -20.31 12.12
N ASN A 59 6.41 -19.67 12.99
CA ASN A 59 4.95 -19.70 12.89
C ASN A 59 4.47 -19.01 11.61
N ALA A 60 5.05 -17.86 11.26
CA ALA A 60 4.76 -17.14 10.02
C ALA A 60 4.99 -18.01 8.78
N ILE A 61 6.17 -18.65 8.70
CA ILE A 61 6.55 -19.53 7.59
C ILE A 61 5.63 -20.75 7.54
N SER A 62 5.37 -21.39 8.69
CA SER A 62 4.48 -22.57 8.74
C SER A 62 3.06 -22.24 8.27
N THR A 63 2.57 -21.04 8.58
CA THR A 63 1.24 -20.56 8.15
C THR A 63 1.21 -20.34 6.65
N LEU A 64 2.27 -19.75 6.07
CA LEU A 64 2.40 -19.60 4.62
C LEU A 64 2.39 -20.94 3.91
N VAL A 65 3.21 -21.89 4.39
CA VAL A 65 3.34 -23.23 3.81
C VAL A 65 2.01 -23.99 3.89
N LYS A 66 1.26 -23.89 4.99
CA LYS A 66 -0.08 -24.48 5.11
C LYS A 66 -1.07 -23.88 4.10
N ARG A 67 -0.99 -22.57 3.85
CA ARG A 67 -1.92 -21.85 2.97
C ARG A 67 -1.61 -22.05 1.48
N LYS A 68 -0.34 -22.05 1.09
CA LYS A 68 0.09 -22.00 -0.32
C LYS A 68 0.93 -23.22 -0.74
N GLY A 69 1.24 -24.15 0.16
CA GLY A 69 2.07 -25.33 -0.10
C GLY A 69 3.58 -25.09 0.03
N ASN A 70 4.37 -26.17 -0.06
CA ASN A 70 5.82 -26.18 0.17
C ASN A 70 6.66 -25.45 -0.89
N ALA A 71 6.11 -25.14 -2.07
CA ALA A 71 6.84 -24.51 -3.18
C ALA A 71 7.04 -22.99 -3.02
N THR A 72 6.68 -22.42 -1.87
CA THR A 72 6.49 -20.98 -1.67
C THR A 72 7.76 -20.21 -1.32
N LEU A 73 8.84 -20.89 -0.95
CA LEU A 73 10.13 -20.30 -0.53
C LEU A 73 11.32 -21.12 -1.08
N THR A 74 11.28 -21.47 -2.37
CA THR A 74 12.36 -22.24 -3.02
C THR A 74 12.88 -21.53 -4.27
N GLY A 75 14.09 -21.87 -4.71
CA GLY A 75 14.71 -21.28 -5.90
C GLY A 75 14.86 -19.76 -5.76
N ASP A 76 14.53 -19.01 -6.82
CA ASP A 76 14.69 -17.56 -6.84
C ASP A 76 13.77 -16.83 -5.84
N LEU A 77 12.68 -17.46 -5.41
CA LEU A 77 11.72 -16.85 -4.48
C LEU A 77 12.27 -16.65 -3.08
N ILE A 78 13.19 -17.51 -2.60
CA ILE A 78 13.80 -17.28 -1.28
C ILE A 78 14.65 -16.02 -1.30
N LEU A 79 15.49 -15.83 -2.34
CA LEU A 79 16.34 -14.66 -2.45
C LEU A 79 15.50 -13.39 -2.63
N ALA A 80 14.47 -13.42 -3.47
CA ALA A 80 13.56 -12.30 -3.64
C ALA A 80 12.82 -11.95 -2.33
N SER A 81 12.39 -12.95 -1.56
CA SER A 81 11.72 -12.74 -0.26
C SER A 81 12.67 -12.12 0.77
N LEU A 82 13.93 -12.60 0.82
CA LEU A 82 14.95 -12.05 1.71
C LEU A 82 15.32 -10.61 1.33
N GLN A 83 15.48 -10.33 0.03
CA GLN A 83 15.75 -9.00 -0.47
C GLN A 83 14.60 -8.03 -0.19
N TYR A 84 13.36 -8.50 -0.28
CA TYR A 84 12.18 -7.70 0.06
C TYR A 84 12.05 -7.45 1.56
N GLY A 85 12.41 -8.43 2.40
CA GLY A 85 12.50 -8.25 3.84
C GLY A 85 13.70 -7.43 4.31
N MET A 86 14.63 -7.08 3.42
CA MET A 86 15.85 -6.33 3.77
C MET A 86 15.67 -4.85 3.43
N LEU A 87 15.42 -4.02 4.44
CA LEU A 87 15.27 -2.57 4.30
C LEU A 87 16.63 -1.89 4.18
N LYS A 88 16.69 -0.82 3.38
CA LYS A 88 17.86 0.05 3.26
C LYS A 88 17.87 1.10 4.38
N GLY A 89 18.70 0.89 5.39
CA GLY A 89 18.81 1.75 6.58
C GLY A 89 18.33 1.07 7.86
N GLY A 90 18.66 1.68 8.99
CA GLY A 90 18.26 1.21 10.32
C GLY A 90 16.96 1.86 10.80
N TYR A 91 15.92 1.04 10.94
CA TYR A 91 14.58 1.41 11.41
C TYR A 91 14.26 0.64 12.70
N PRO A 92 14.65 1.16 13.88
CA PRO A 92 14.24 0.56 15.15
C PRO A 92 12.73 0.69 15.35
N THR A 93 12.12 -0.16 16.17
CA THR A 93 10.68 -0.15 16.49
C THR A 93 10.21 1.23 16.97
N LEU A 94 11.08 1.97 17.67
CA LEU A 94 10.82 3.33 18.14
C LEU A 94 10.67 4.37 17.02
N SER A 95 11.10 4.08 15.79
CA SER A 95 10.90 4.97 14.65
C SER A 95 9.53 4.78 13.99
N PHE A 96 8.78 3.73 14.35
CA PHE A 96 7.45 3.48 13.79
C PHE A 96 6.43 4.39 14.48
N SER A 97 5.49 4.89 13.68
CA SER A 97 4.44 5.82 14.12
C SER A 97 3.15 5.51 13.38
N ASP A 98 2.04 6.09 13.85
CA ASP A 98 0.77 6.13 13.12
C ASP A 98 0.89 6.78 11.74
N ALA A 99 1.85 7.70 11.56
CA ALA A 99 2.24 8.20 10.25
C ALA A 99 3.02 7.14 9.45
N SER A 100 2.47 6.73 8.30
CA SER A 100 3.08 5.77 7.38
C SER A 100 4.43 6.24 6.82
N GLN A 101 5.41 5.33 6.83
CA GLN A 101 6.73 5.54 6.26
C GLN A 101 6.98 4.49 5.16
N TYR A 102 7.22 4.96 3.94
CA TYR A 102 7.50 4.10 2.79
C TYR A 102 9.02 3.97 2.61
N VAL A 103 9.52 2.75 2.72
CA VAL A 103 10.95 2.45 2.79
C VAL A 103 11.37 1.50 1.68
N HIS A 104 12.48 1.81 1.02
CA HIS A 104 13.07 0.93 0.01
C HIS A 104 13.70 -0.31 0.62
N THR A 105 13.52 -1.42 -0.07
CA THR A 105 14.08 -2.74 0.21
C THR A 105 15.23 -3.04 -0.76
N ASN A 106 15.93 -4.15 -0.56
CA ASN A 106 16.96 -4.62 -1.48
C ASN A 106 16.39 -5.41 -2.67
N LEU A 107 15.06 -5.57 -2.78
CA LEU A 107 14.45 -6.27 -3.91
C LEU A 107 14.51 -5.42 -5.18
N ALA A 108 15.46 -5.72 -6.06
CA ALA A 108 15.66 -5.03 -7.34
C ALA A 108 15.56 -5.95 -8.56
N ASN A 109 15.21 -7.23 -8.37
CA ASN A 109 15.08 -8.17 -9.47
C ASN A 109 13.89 -7.77 -10.37
N PRO A 110 14.09 -7.56 -11.69
CA PRO A 110 13.04 -7.11 -12.61
C PRO A 110 11.87 -8.09 -12.77
N GLY A 111 12.05 -9.37 -12.39
CA GLY A 111 10.96 -10.33 -12.33
C GLY A 111 9.94 -10.08 -11.21
N TYR A 112 10.29 -9.24 -10.22
CA TYR A 112 9.47 -8.96 -9.03
C TYR A 112 9.26 -7.47 -8.76
N SER A 113 10.18 -6.61 -9.22
CA SER A 113 10.08 -5.18 -9.02
C SER A 113 10.63 -4.39 -10.20
N ASN A 114 9.95 -3.30 -10.54
CA ASN A 114 10.39 -2.28 -11.50
C ASN A 114 10.28 -0.89 -10.86
N VAL A 115 10.84 -0.77 -9.66
CA VAL A 115 10.90 0.47 -8.87
C VAL A 115 12.36 0.88 -8.73
N THR A 116 12.69 2.11 -9.12
CA THR A 116 14.04 2.65 -8.99
C THR A 116 14.43 2.71 -7.52
N GLY A 117 15.62 2.21 -7.21
CA GLY A 117 16.08 2.09 -5.83
C GLY A 117 15.60 0.83 -5.11
N GLY A 118 14.82 -0.05 -5.77
CA GLY A 118 14.30 -1.29 -5.22
C GLY A 118 12.87 -1.17 -4.70
N GLN A 119 12.20 -2.30 -4.53
CA GLN A 119 10.80 -2.33 -4.11
C GLN A 119 10.59 -1.67 -2.76
N VAL A 120 9.39 -1.19 -2.50
CA VAL A 120 9.02 -0.46 -1.28
C VAL A 120 8.07 -1.28 -0.41
N LEU A 121 8.10 -1.02 0.89
CA LEU A 121 7.06 -1.42 1.84
C LEU A 121 6.76 -0.30 2.83
N GLU A 122 5.64 -0.42 3.53
CA GLU A 122 5.17 0.56 4.50
C GLU A 122 5.50 0.10 5.92
N LEU A 123 6.08 1.01 6.71
CA LEU A 123 6.26 0.91 8.15
C LEU A 123 5.24 1.82 8.82
N THR A 124 4.49 1.29 9.79
CA THR A 124 3.44 2.02 10.51
C THR A 124 3.26 1.45 11.93
N ALA A 125 2.44 2.08 12.75
CA ALA A 125 2.04 1.56 14.05
C ALA A 125 0.52 1.39 14.10
N ASP A 126 0.06 0.35 14.79
CA ASP A 126 -1.37 0.19 15.08
C ASP A 126 -1.87 1.24 16.10
N GLU A 127 -3.18 1.24 16.37
CA GLU A 127 -3.79 2.15 17.36
C GLU A 127 -3.19 1.99 18.78
N GLY A 128 -2.55 0.86 19.07
CA GLY A 128 -1.86 0.57 20.32
C GLY A 128 -0.40 1.02 20.33
N GLY A 129 0.12 1.56 19.23
CA GLY A 129 1.53 1.91 19.05
C GLY A 129 2.44 0.72 18.76
N ASN A 130 1.89 -0.46 18.44
CA ASN A 130 2.70 -1.62 18.09
C ASN A 130 3.15 -1.51 16.63
N ALA A 131 4.44 -1.74 16.38
CA ALA A 131 5.01 -1.64 15.05
C ALA A 131 4.44 -2.71 14.10
N GLN A 132 4.06 -2.26 12.90
CA GLN A 132 3.52 -3.04 11.82
C GLN A 132 4.26 -2.74 10.52
N VAL A 133 4.35 -3.76 9.68
CA VAL A 133 4.84 -3.67 8.31
C VAL A 133 3.71 -4.05 7.36
N VAL A 134 3.38 -3.17 6.42
CA VAL A 134 2.42 -3.44 5.36
C VAL A 134 3.18 -3.68 4.06
N SER A 135 3.00 -4.88 3.51
CA SER A 135 3.64 -5.32 2.27
C SER A 135 2.61 -5.41 1.12
N GLY A 136 3.02 -5.96 -0.03
CA GLY A 136 2.14 -6.19 -1.17
C GLY A 136 0.80 -6.85 -0.81
N ASN A 137 -0.22 -6.65 -1.64
CA ASN A 137 -1.59 -7.08 -1.34
C ASN A 137 -2.13 -6.58 0.01
N LYS A 138 -1.61 -5.46 0.53
CA LYS A 138 -1.93 -4.92 1.87
C LYS A 138 -1.74 -5.96 2.99
N THR A 139 -0.73 -6.82 2.86
CA THR A 139 -0.45 -7.83 3.89
C THR A 139 0.27 -7.18 5.08
N THR A 140 -0.45 -7.03 6.19
CA THR A 140 0.09 -6.49 7.46
C THR A 140 0.73 -7.56 8.32
N SER A 141 1.99 -7.35 8.71
CA SER A 141 2.76 -8.20 9.63
C SER A 141 3.12 -7.40 10.88
N ASN A 142 2.89 -7.95 12.06
CA ASN A 142 3.27 -7.33 13.33
C ASN A 142 4.73 -7.65 13.65
N VAL A 143 5.45 -6.69 14.22
CA VAL A 143 6.79 -6.90 14.78
C VAL A 143 6.63 -7.49 16.18
N ALA A 144 7.12 -8.71 16.37
CA ALA A 144 7.03 -9.45 17.62
C ALA A 144 8.25 -9.23 18.53
N ASP A 145 9.44 -9.06 17.94
CA ASP A 145 10.70 -8.87 18.67
C ASP A 145 11.72 -8.11 17.82
N GLU A 146 12.67 -7.46 18.48
CA GLU A 146 13.76 -6.67 17.87
C GLU A 146 15.11 -7.15 18.39
N LEU A 147 16.01 -7.51 17.47
CA LEU A 147 17.35 -8.00 17.79
C LEU A 147 18.41 -7.11 17.12
N LEU A 148 19.48 -6.81 17.85
CA LEU A 148 20.62 -6.06 17.32
C LEU A 148 21.69 -7.01 16.80
N CYS A 149 22.28 -6.68 15.65
CA CYS A 149 23.40 -7.43 15.08
C CYS A 149 24.40 -6.51 14.40
N SER A 150 25.58 -7.04 14.09
CA SER A 150 26.57 -6.33 13.30
C SER A 150 25.97 -5.96 11.94
N GLY A 151 25.96 -4.67 11.63
CA GLY A 151 25.47 -4.14 10.36
C GLY A 151 23.98 -3.77 10.34
N GLY A 152 23.19 -4.07 11.37
CA GLY A 152 21.77 -3.71 11.34
C GLY A 152 20.90 -4.26 12.47
N ILE A 153 19.59 -4.14 12.25
CA ILE A 153 18.52 -4.57 13.17
C ILE A 153 17.77 -5.74 12.53
N VAL A 154 17.30 -6.69 13.33
CA VAL A 154 16.41 -7.77 12.89
C VAL A 154 15.08 -7.62 13.62
N HIS A 155 13.99 -7.48 12.87
CA HIS A 155 12.63 -7.52 13.38
C HIS A 155 12.04 -8.89 13.11
N ILE A 156 11.66 -9.63 14.15
CA ILE A 156 10.91 -10.87 13.97
C ILE A 156 9.46 -10.52 13.68
N ILE A 157 8.92 -10.99 12.55
CA ILE A 157 7.55 -10.69 12.12
C ILE A 157 6.64 -11.93 12.15
N ASP A 158 5.36 -11.71 12.38
CA ASP A 158 4.35 -12.77 12.57
C ASP A 158 3.75 -13.31 11.26
N LYS A 159 4.02 -12.66 10.12
CA LYS A 159 3.61 -13.12 8.78
C LYS A 159 4.76 -12.96 7.79
N VAL A 160 4.79 -13.83 6.78
CA VAL A 160 5.72 -13.67 5.65
C VAL A 160 5.21 -12.52 4.78
N LEU A 161 6.11 -11.58 4.45
CA LEU A 161 5.80 -10.46 3.57
C LEU A 161 5.31 -10.96 2.21
N SER A 162 4.30 -10.30 1.64
CA SER A 162 3.86 -10.57 0.28
C SER A 162 4.61 -9.66 -0.68
N ILE A 163 5.41 -10.24 -1.58
CA ILE A 163 6.00 -9.49 -2.69
C ILE A 163 4.85 -8.83 -3.49
N PRO A 164 4.96 -7.55 -3.86
CA PRO A 164 3.93 -6.85 -4.62
C PRO A 164 3.63 -7.51 -5.97
N ASP A 165 2.34 -7.67 -6.27
CA ASP A 165 1.90 -8.19 -7.55
C ASP A 165 2.02 -7.11 -8.65
N PRO A 166 2.13 -7.49 -9.93
CA PRO A 166 1.91 -6.59 -11.04
C PRO A 166 0.54 -5.90 -10.91
N ALA A 167 0.46 -4.63 -11.33
CA ALA A 167 -0.75 -3.82 -11.14
C ALA A 167 -2.04 -4.50 -11.67
N VAL A 168 -1.99 -5.19 -12.82
CA VAL A 168 -3.14 -5.94 -13.37
C VAL A 168 -3.65 -7.03 -12.43
N LEU A 169 -2.74 -7.78 -11.81
CA LEU A 169 -3.11 -8.83 -10.85
C LEU A 169 -3.61 -8.21 -9.55
N GLN A 170 -3.02 -7.10 -9.11
CA GLN A 170 -3.47 -6.36 -7.92
C GLN A 170 -4.89 -5.83 -8.07
N ILE A 171 -5.24 -5.26 -9.24
CA ILE A 171 -6.61 -4.79 -9.57
C ILE A 171 -7.63 -5.91 -9.40
N SER A 172 -7.26 -7.11 -9.83
CA SER A 172 -8.11 -8.29 -9.79
C SER A 172 -8.25 -8.85 -8.38
N ALA A 173 -7.13 -8.94 -7.64
CA ALA A 173 -7.12 -9.35 -6.24
C ALA A 173 -7.91 -8.39 -5.34
N ALA A 174 -7.88 -7.10 -5.65
CA ALA A 174 -8.64 -6.06 -4.96
C ALA A 174 -10.11 -5.95 -5.39
N LYS A 175 -10.57 -6.78 -6.33
CA LYS A 175 -11.96 -6.79 -6.84
C LYS A 175 -12.44 -5.44 -7.36
N MET A 176 -11.60 -4.78 -8.16
CA MET A 176 -11.95 -3.50 -8.80
C MET A 176 -12.85 -3.72 -10.02
N GLU A 177 -14.04 -4.27 -9.81
CA GLU A 177 -14.96 -4.74 -10.87
C GLU A 177 -15.46 -3.60 -11.78
N TYR A 178 -15.72 -2.42 -11.23
CA TYR A 178 -16.10 -1.25 -12.03
C TYR A 178 -14.96 -0.83 -12.95
N PHE A 179 -13.71 -0.84 -12.47
CA PHE A 179 -12.57 -0.53 -13.32
C PHE A 179 -12.40 -1.54 -14.46
N VAL A 180 -12.54 -2.84 -14.18
CA VAL A 180 -12.50 -3.88 -15.22
C VAL A 180 -13.59 -3.64 -16.26
N SER A 181 -14.79 -3.24 -15.83
CA SER A 181 -15.89 -2.89 -16.73
C SER A 181 -15.60 -1.64 -17.56
N ILE A 182 -14.97 -0.62 -16.96
CA ILE A 182 -14.49 0.58 -17.68
C ILE A 182 -13.50 0.18 -18.78
N LEU A 183 -12.54 -0.71 -18.46
CA LEU A 183 -11.56 -1.19 -19.44
C LEU A 183 -12.22 -1.92 -20.62
N SER A 184 -13.23 -2.73 -20.32
CA SER A 184 -14.02 -3.46 -21.33
C SER A 184 -14.83 -2.50 -22.21
N THR A 185 -15.64 -1.63 -21.61
CA THR A 185 -16.52 -0.69 -22.33
C THR A 185 -15.74 0.29 -23.21
N ALA A 186 -14.58 0.78 -22.74
CA ALA A 186 -13.72 1.66 -23.53
C ALA A 186 -12.83 0.91 -24.54
N GLY A 187 -12.91 -0.44 -24.58
CA GLY A 187 -12.16 -1.29 -25.49
C GLY A 187 -10.66 -1.33 -25.24
N TYR A 188 -10.20 -1.01 -24.02
CA TYR A 188 -8.78 -1.09 -23.64
C TYR A 188 -8.26 -2.52 -23.55
N LEU A 189 -9.16 -3.50 -23.48
CA LEU A 189 -8.83 -4.92 -23.48
C LEU A 189 -8.67 -5.51 -24.90
N ASN A 190 -8.88 -4.70 -25.93
CA ASN A 190 -8.75 -5.13 -27.33
C ASN A 190 -7.27 -5.23 -27.73
N THR A 191 -6.94 -6.24 -28.55
CA THR A 191 -5.57 -6.47 -29.03
C THR A 191 -4.97 -5.29 -29.79
N GLU A 192 -5.81 -4.51 -30.48
CA GLU A 192 -5.38 -3.30 -31.19
C GLU A 192 -4.85 -2.19 -30.26
N LYS A 193 -5.29 -2.18 -28.99
CA LYS A 193 -4.86 -1.21 -27.98
C LYS A 193 -3.77 -1.77 -27.06
N ALA A 194 -3.46 -3.06 -27.16
CA ALA A 194 -2.57 -3.77 -26.26
C ALA A 194 -1.19 -3.11 -26.20
N ASP A 195 -0.60 -2.70 -27.32
CA ASP A 195 0.75 -2.15 -27.34
C ASP A 195 0.95 -0.94 -26.43
N TYR A 196 0.02 0.02 -26.43
CA TYR A 196 0.16 1.20 -25.58
C TYR A 196 -0.28 0.93 -24.15
N VAL A 197 -1.28 0.06 -23.92
CA VAL A 197 -1.67 -0.36 -22.57
C VAL A 197 -0.51 -1.08 -21.91
N ASP A 198 0.06 -2.09 -22.55
CA ASP A 198 1.25 -2.81 -22.10
C ASP A 198 2.43 -1.88 -21.89
N GLY A 199 2.66 -0.94 -22.80
CA GLY A 199 3.71 0.07 -22.66
C GLY A 199 3.59 0.85 -21.35
N ILE A 200 2.38 1.28 -20.99
CA ILE A 200 2.09 2.01 -19.76
C ILE A 200 2.19 1.12 -18.52
N MET A 201 1.73 -0.13 -18.61
CA MET A 201 1.80 -1.09 -17.50
C MET A 201 3.24 -1.56 -17.20
N ARG A 202 4.19 -1.34 -18.10
CA ARG A 202 5.62 -1.67 -17.93
C ARG A 202 6.49 -0.48 -17.50
N LEU A 203 5.93 0.74 -17.41
CA LEU A 203 6.70 1.90 -16.96
C LEU A 203 7.23 1.67 -15.53
N PRO A 204 8.46 2.08 -15.21
CA PRO A 204 8.96 2.09 -13.84
C PRO A 204 8.43 3.30 -13.07
N ASP A 205 8.41 3.18 -11.75
CA ASP A 205 8.07 4.27 -10.81
C ASP A 205 6.75 4.97 -11.14
N VAL A 206 5.66 4.21 -11.14
CA VAL A 206 4.37 4.73 -11.62
C VAL A 206 3.38 4.92 -10.47
N THR A 207 2.64 6.01 -10.52
CA THR A 207 1.41 6.18 -9.74
C THR A 207 0.19 6.03 -10.65
N TYR A 208 -0.66 5.05 -10.35
CA TYR A 208 -1.93 4.83 -11.03
C TYR A 208 -3.08 5.35 -10.17
N PHE A 209 -3.95 6.18 -10.76
CA PHE A 209 -5.23 6.56 -10.17
C PHE A 209 -6.33 5.78 -10.87
N ILE A 210 -6.93 4.81 -10.18
CA ILE A 210 -7.84 3.82 -10.78
C ILE A 210 -9.29 4.13 -10.41
N PRO A 211 -10.15 4.53 -11.37
CA PRO A 211 -11.56 4.79 -11.11
C PRO A 211 -12.31 3.49 -10.87
N ASN A 212 -12.96 3.36 -9.70
CA ASN A 212 -13.69 2.15 -9.34
C ASN A 212 -15.01 2.47 -8.61
N SER A 213 -15.95 3.09 -9.32
CA SER A 213 -17.30 3.34 -8.83
C SER A 213 -18.33 3.20 -9.96
N ALA A 214 -19.61 3.09 -9.58
CA ALA A 214 -20.72 3.11 -10.53
C ALA A 214 -20.80 4.42 -11.33
N ALA A 215 -20.50 5.56 -10.69
CA ALA A 215 -20.50 6.87 -11.35
C ALA A 215 -19.39 6.95 -12.41
N ALA A 216 -18.18 6.49 -12.06
CA ALA A 216 -17.07 6.48 -13.00
C ALA A 216 -17.32 5.55 -14.20
N LEU A 217 -18.01 4.41 -13.99
CA LEU A 217 -18.43 3.54 -15.08
C LEU A 217 -19.45 4.21 -16.01
N ALA A 218 -20.43 4.94 -15.45
CA ALA A 218 -21.39 5.69 -16.25
C ALA A 218 -20.69 6.76 -17.10
N ASP A 219 -19.79 7.54 -16.50
CA ASP A 219 -19.01 8.57 -17.19
C ASP A 219 -18.13 7.97 -18.28
N ALA A 220 -17.44 6.85 -18.01
CA ALA A 220 -16.61 6.17 -18.99
C ALA A 220 -17.44 5.62 -20.16
N THR A 221 -18.65 5.11 -19.90
CA THR A 221 -19.56 4.63 -20.95
C THR A 221 -20.02 5.75 -21.86
N LEU A 222 -20.41 6.89 -21.27
CA LEU A 222 -20.77 8.10 -22.03
C LEU A 222 -19.58 8.63 -22.84
N LYS A 223 -18.38 8.64 -22.25
CA LYS A 223 -17.15 9.06 -22.94
C LYS A 223 -16.82 8.13 -24.10
N ALA A 224 -16.89 6.81 -23.90
CA ALA A 224 -16.63 5.81 -24.93
C ALA A 224 -17.57 5.93 -26.14
N GLY A 225 -18.85 6.26 -25.92
CA GLY A 225 -19.82 6.45 -27.00
C GLY A 225 -19.63 7.72 -27.83
N ASN A 226 -18.93 8.72 -27.29
CA ASN A 226 -18.85 10.07 -27.88
C ASN A 226 -17.42 10.51 -28.25
N SER A 227 -16.40 9.67 -28.04
CA SER A 227 -14.99 10.03 -28.22
C SER A 227 -14.30 9.16 -29.27
N THR A 228 -13.27 9.71 -29.89
CA THR A 228 -12.34 9.02 -30.78
C THR A 228 -11.42 8.06 -30.02
N ALA A 229 -10.72 7.17 -30.73
CA ALA A 229 -9.76 6.26 -30.13
C ALA A 229 -8.59 7.01 -29.46
N GLU A 230 -8.16 8.12 -30.05
CA GLU A 230 -7.11 9.00 -29.53
C GLU A 230 -7.54 9.68 -28.23
N GLU A 231 -8.78 10.16 -28.14
CA GLU A 231 -9.31 10.77 -26.93
C GLU A 231 -9.45 9.74 -25.80
N LEU A 232 -9.88 8.50 -26.09
CA LEU A 232 -9.89 7.43 -25.08
C LEU A 232 -8.48 7.09 -24.62
N LYS A 233 -7.52 7.00 -25.54
CA LYS A 233 -6.11 6.81 -25.17
C LYS A 233 -5.62 7.93 -24.24
N ALA A 234 -5.98 9.18 -24.52
CA ALA A 234 -5.65 10.32 -23.67
C ALA A 234 -6.27 10.19 -22.27
N VAL A 235 -7.55 9.80 -22.17
CA VAL A 235 -8.21 9.53 -20.88
C VAL A 235 -7.48 8.45 -20.08
N PHE A 236 -7.13 7.32 -20.70
CA PHE A 236 -6.36 6.27 -20.03
C PHE A 236 -5.01 6.79 -19.51
N GLN A 237 -4.28 7.55 -20.34
CA GLN A 237 -2.98 8.13 -19.98
C GLN A 237 -3.08 9.20 -18.90
N TYR A 238 -4.22 9.90 -18.79
CA TYR A 238 -4.42 10.95 -17.78
C TYR A 238 -4.54 10.38 -16.37
N HIS A 239 -4.86 9.09 -16.22
CA HIS A 239 -4.92 8.38 -14.94
C HIS A 239 -3.55 7.88 -14.45
N VAL A 240 -2.48 8.13 -15.20
CA VAL A 240 -1.15 7.57 -14.91
C VAL A 240 -0.13 8.70 -14.77
N VAL A 241 0.62 8.68 -13.68
CA VAL A 241 1.74 9.60 -13.44
C VAL A 241 3.05 8.79 -13.46
N PRO A 242 3.85 8.91 -14.54
CA PRO A 242 5.10 8.16 -14.68
C PRO A 242 6.26 8.84 -13.89
N GLY A 243 7.26 8.05 -13.49
CA GLY A 243 8.48 8.55 -12.85
C GLY A 243 8.27 9.15 -11.45
N PHE A 244 7.17 8.82 -10.80
CA PHE A 244 6.82 9.32 -9.47
C PHE A 244 6.12 8.23 -8.66
N LEU A 245 6.67 7.93 -7.47
CA LEU A 245 6.08 7.04 -6.47
C LEU A 245 5.25 7.86 -5.47
N GLY A 246 4.02 8.14 -5.83
CA GLY A 246 3.12 9.01 -5.09
C GLY A 246 2.40 8.34 -3.94
N TYR A 247 3.12 7.75 -2.99
CA TYR A 247 2.51 7.25 -1.75
C TYR A 247 1.86 8.39 -0.95
N SER A 248 0.82 8.08 -0.17
CA SER A 248 0.01 9.07 0.56
C SER A 248 0.82 10.04 1.41
N ASN A 249 1.93 9.60 2.01
CA ASN A 249 2.79 10.43 2.85
C ASN A 249 3.61 11.49 2.07
N VAL A 250 3.80 11.31 0.76
CA VAL A 250 4.51 12.28 -0.10
C VAL A 250 3.57 13.17 -0.91
N LEU A 251 2.30 12.78 -1.03
CA LEU A 251 1.27 13.62 -1.63
C LEU A 251 1.01 14.85 -0.75
N LYS A 252 0.91 16.03 -1.37
CA LYS A 252 0.73 17.31 -0.67
C LYS A 252 -0.40 18.12 -1.29
N ASP A 253 -1.06 18.91 -0.46
CA ASP A 253 -2.07 19.86 -0.94
C ASP A 253 -1.48 20.82 -1.97
N GLY A 254 -2.21 21.03 -3.07
CA GLY A 254 -1.80 21.85 -4.20
C GLY A 254 -0.70 21.25 -5.09
N MET A 255 -0.29 19.99 -4.84
CA MET A 255 0.75 19.34 -5.66
C MET A 255 0.24 19.12 -7.09
N SER A 256 0.97 19.63 -8.08
CA SER A 256 0.67 19.42 -9.50
C SER A 256 1.56 18.31 -10.06
N LEU A 257 0.95 17.26 -10.62
CA LEU A 257 1.65 16.10 -11.17
C LEU A 257 1.39 15.98 -12.66
N LYS A 258 2.45 15.78 -13.45
CA LYS A 258 2.36 15.60 -14.90
C LYS A 258 1.98 14.15 -15.22
N THR A 259 0.88 13.96 -15.94
CA THR A 259 0.39 12.64 -16.33
C THR A 259 1.12 12.12 -17.57
N GLN A 260 0.92 10.84 -17.88
CA GLN A 260 1.43 10.19 -19.09
C GLN A 260 0.85 10.81 -20.36
N GLU A 261 -0.34 11.42 -20.28
CA GLU A 261 -0.96 12.17 -21.37
C GLU A 261 -0.25 13.51 -21.63
N GLY A 262 0.47 14.01 -20.62
CA GLY A 262 1.28 15.22 -20.67
C GLY A 262 0.63 16.45 -20.03
N LYS A 263 -0.66 16.37 -19.67
CA LYS A 263 -1.38 17.37 -18.87
C LYS A 263 -1.13 17.16 -17.38
N ASN A 264 -1.41 18.18 -16.57
CA ASN A 264 -1.23 18.07 -15.12
C ASN A 264 -2.55 17.78 -14.42
N LEU A 265 -2.50 16.91 -13.42
CA LEU A 265 -3.52 16.79 -12.38
C LEU A 265 -3.08 17.54 -11.12
N THR A 266 -4.03 17.84 -10.24
CA THR A 266 -3.78 18.52 -8.97
C THR A 266 -4.23 17.66 -7.80
N ILE A 267 -3.36 17.47 -6.82
CA ILE A 267 -3.70 16.86 -5.54
C ILE A 267 -4.25 17.94 -4.63
N THR A 268 -5.42 17.70 -4.03
CA THR A 268 -6.04 18.59 -3.05
C THR A 268 -6.32 17.81 -1.77
N MET A 269 -5.97 18.38 -0.62
CA MET A 269 -6.29 17.82 0.69
C MET A 269 -7.45 18.62 1.27
N GLN A 270 -8.62 18.00 1.42
CA GLN A 270 -9.81 18.67 1.94
C GLN A 270 -10.45 17.80 3.02
N ASP A 271 -10.67 18.39 4.20
CA ASP A 271 -11.32 17.73 5.36
C ASP A 271 -10.68 16.39 5.77
N GLY A 272 -9.36 16.27 5.59
CA GLY A 272 -8.61 15.04 5.90
C GLY A 272 -8.65 13.98 4.78
N GLU A 273 -9.27 14.30 3.64
CA GLU A 273 -9.40 13.41 2.49
C GLU A 273 -8.51 13.89 1.34
N ILE A 274 -8.03 12.95 0.53
CA ILE A 274 -7.20 13.21 -0.65
C ILE A 274 -8.08 13.23 -1.88
N PHE A 275 -7.97 14.28 -2.69
CA PHE A 275 -8.61 14.41 -3.99
C PHE A 275 -7.57 14.55 -5.10
N VAL A 276 -7.90 14.00 -6.26
CA VAL A 276 -7.16 14.13 -7.51
C VAL A 276 -8.08 14.87 -8.48
N ASN A 277 -7.79 16.14 -8.73
CA ASN A 277 -8.77 17.10 -9.24
C ASN A 277 -10.03 17.06 -8.36
N SER A 278 -11.18 16.69 -8.92
CA SER A 278 -12.43 16.51 -8.17
C SER A 278 -12.69 15.08 -7.70
N ALA A 279 -11.87 14.10 -8.12
CA ALA A 279 -12.07 12.69 -7.80
C ALA A 279 -11.52 12.38 -6.41
N LYS A 280 -12.32 11.78 -5.53
CA LYS A 280 -11.88 11.41 -4.19
C LYS A 280 -11.07 10.11 -4.24
N VAL A 281 -9.95 10.06 -3.52
CA VAL A 281 -9.23 8.81 -3.27
C VAL A 281 -10.00 8.01 -2.20
N VAL A 282 -10.56 6.86 -2.60
CA VAL A 282 -11.38 6.00 -1.73
C VAL A 282 -10.59 4.85 -1.11
N ALA A 283 -9.45 4.48 -1.71
CA ALA A 283 -8.47 3.58 -1.11
C ALA A 283 -7.09 3.94 -1.65
N SER A 284 -6.08 4.01 -0.80
CA SER A 284 -4.73 4.46 -1.18
C SER A 284 -3.68 3.36 -1.02
N ASP A 285 -2.55 3.57 -1.69
CA ASP A 285 -1.28 2.91 -1.40
C ASP A 285 -1.27 1.38 -1.59
N TYR A 286 -1.93 0.88 -2.63
CA TYR A 286 -1.67 -0.49 -3.08
C TYR A 286 -0.28 -0.52 -3.73
N VAL A 287 0.72 -1.02 -3.00
CA VAL A 287 2.06 -1.23 -3.55
C VAL A 287 1.99 -2.32 -4.62
N VAL A 288 2.49 -2.01 -5.83
CA VAL A 288 2.54 -2.92 -6.98
C VAL A 288 3.97 -3.07 -7.48
N ALA A 289 4.23 -4.07 -8.32
CA ALA A 289 5.56 -4.41 -8.79
C ALA A 289 6.36 -3.20 -9.34
N ASN A 290 5.70 -2.26 -10.02
CA ASN A 290 6.32 -1.11 -10.66
C ASN A 290 5.92 0.26 -10.07
N GLY A 291 5.29 0.29 -8.89
CA GLY A 291 4.90 1.54 -8.24
C GLY A 291 3.74 1.43 -7.27
N VAL A 292 2.74 2.30 -7.41
CA VAL A 292 1.61 2.42 -6.48
C VAL A 292 0.28 2.64 -7.21
N VAL A 293 -0.78 2.02 -6.70
CA VAL A 293 -2.16 2.20 -7.13
C VAL A 293 -2.97 2.89 -6.03
N HIS A 294 -3.68 3.95 -6.41
CA HIS A 294 -4.71 4.60 -5.63
C HIS A 294 -6.05 4.43 -6.33
N VAL A 295 -7.09 4.07 -5.59
CA VAL A 295 -8.45 3.93 -6.11
C VAL A 295 -9.18 5.24 -5.92
N ILE A 296 -9.82 5.73 -6.99
CA ILE A 296 -10.60 6.96 -7.00
C ILE A 296 -12.07 6.68 -7.34
N ASP A 297 -12.96 7.57 -6.92
CA ASP A 297 -14.41 7.41 -7.13
C ASP A 297 -14.92 7.93 -8.47
N SER A 298 -14.13 8.71 -9.21
CA SER A 298 -14.57 9.40 -10.43
C SER A 298 -13.56 9.22 -11.56
N LEU A 299 -14.03 9.26 -12.80
CA LEU A 299 -13.17 9.25 -13.97
C LEU A 299 -12.42 10.58 -14.07
N LEU A 300 -11.10 10.54 -14.26
CA LEU A 300 -10.32 11.73 -14.56
C LEU A 300 -10.42 12.07 -16.05
N ASP A 301 -10.70 13.34 -16.34
CA ASP A 301 -10.71 13.90 -17.69
C ASP A 301 -9.92 15.21 -17.67
N HIS A 302 -8.98 15.38 -18.60
CA HIS A 302 -8.17 16.59 -18.69
C HIS A 302 -8.97 17.86 -19.04
N PHE A 303 -10.18 17.70 -19.59
CA PHE A 303 -11.10 18.81 -19.86
C PHE A 303 -11.90 19.20 -18.61
N ASN A 304 -11.88 18.36 -17.57
CA ASN A 304 -12.52 18.61 -16.29
C ASN A 304 -11.52 18.40 -15.14
N ASN A 305 -10.66 19.40 -14.95
CA ASN A 305 -9.72 19.47 -13.83
C ASN A 305 -10.25 20.34 -12.67
N SER A 306 -11.58 20.35 -12.50
CA SER A 306 -12.23 21.13 -11.45
C SER A 306 -11.69 20.77 -10.07
N PRO A 307 -11.56 21.75 -9.15
CA PRO A 307 -11.21 21.46 -7.76
C PRO A 307 -12.32 20.63 -7.09
N PRO A 308 -12.03 19.99 -5.95
CA PRO A 308 -13.05 19.24 -5.22
C PRO A 308 -14.25 20.11 -4.84
N PRO A 309 -15.46 19.53 -4.73
CA PRO A 309 -16.64 20.24 -4.26
C PRO A 309 -16.39 20.88 -2.88
N LYS A 310 -16.69 22.17 -2.74
CA LYS A 310 -16.54 22.87 -1.45
C LYS A 310 -17.41 22.18 -0.39
N ALA A 311 -16.82 21.86 0.75
CA ALA A 311 -17.56 21.35 1.90
C ALA A 311 -18.64 22.35 2.33
N ASN A 312 -19.90 21.98 2.17
CA ASN A 312 -21.02 22.83 2.56
C ASN A 312 -21.26 22.65 4.06
N LYS A 313 -20.71 23.55 4.89
CA LYS A 313 -20.88 23.52 6.36
C LYS A 313 -22.31 23.85 6.85
N ASN A 314 -23.29 23.91 5.95
CA ASN A 314 -24.68 24.29 6.23
C ASN A 314 -25.67 23.13 6.05
N SER A 315 -25.29 21.90 6.37
CA SER A 315 -26.16 20.71 6.30
C SER A 315 -26.87 20.37 7.62
N ASP A 316 -26.83 21.24 8.64
CA ASP A 316 -27.63 21.12 9.86
C ASP A 316 -28.50 22.35 10.01
N LEU A 317 -29.64 22.38 9.29
CA LEU A 317 -30.87 23.16 9.58
C LEU A 317 -31.73 23.28 8.30
N ILE A 318 -32.30 22.16 7.84
CA ILE A 318 -33.53 22.24 7.04
C ILE A 318 -34.43 21.06 7.41
N THR A 319 -35.05 21.17 8.58
CA THR A 319 -36.31 20.49 8.86
C THR A 319 -37.42 21.25 8.13
N SER A 320 -38.01 20.56 7.17
CA SER A 320 -39.35 20.71 6.61
C SER A 320 -40.19 21.88 7.11
N SER A 321 -40.46 22.84 6.22
CA SER A 321 -41.76 23.50 6.18
C SER A 321 -42.11 23.92 4.76
N SER A 322 -43.00 23.14 4.18
CA SER A 322 -43.80 23.47 3.02
C SER A 322 -44.75 24.63 3.32
N SER A 323 -44.73 25.68 2.51
CA SER A 323 -45.94 26.34 2.03
C SER A 323 -45.64 27.24 0.84
N LEU A 324 -46.36 26.99 -0.26
CA LEU A 324 -46.55 27.95 -1.34
C LEU A 324 -47.42 29.10 -0.83
N THR A 325 -47.08 30.34 -1.21
CA THR A 325 -48.06 31.34 -1.70
C THR A 325 -47.37 32.57 -2.29
N ASN A 326 -47.83 32.96 -3.48
CA ASN A 326 -47.63 34.27 -4.12
C ASN A 326 -47.96 35.44 -3.18
N SER A 327 -47.24 36.57 -3.30
CA SER A 327 -47.77 37.83 -3.84
C SER A 327 -46.82 39.01 -3.60
N SER A 328 -47.00 40.01 -4.43
CA SER A 328 -46.23 41.21 -4.75
C SER A 328 -46.32 42.39 -3.75
N THR A 329 -45.26 43.21 -3.77
CA THR A 329 -45.22 44.69 -3.73
C THR A 329 -45.82 45.55 -2.60
N THR A 330 -44.96 46.48 -2.14
CA THR A 330 -45.14 47.92 -1.81
C THR A 330 -45.55 48.42 -0.41
N SER A 331 -44.76 49.44 0.00
CA SER A 331 -45.05 50.67 0.76
C SER A 331 -45.31 50.66 2.28
N ASP A 332 -44.28 51.12 3.00
CA ASP A 332 -44.20 52.43 3.69
C ASP A 332 -45.28 52.81 4.73
N SER A 333 -44.87 53.02 5.98
CA SER A 333 -45.13 54.22 6.83
C SER A 333 -45.07 53.91 8.34
N ALA A 334 -44.29 54.73 9.06
CA ALA A 334 -44.30 54.91 10.52
C ALA A 334 -45.58 55.69 10.97
N PRO A 335 -45.88 55.96 12.28
CA PRO A 335 -44.98 56.58 13.28
C PRO A 335 -45.13 56.12 14.76
N ALA A 336 -44.21 56.64 15.58
CA ALA A 336 -44.01 56.56 17.05
C ALA A 336 -45.17 57.21 17.88
N PRO A 337 -45.13 57.49 19.22
CA PRO A 337 -43.98 57.52 20.17
C PRO A 337 -44.28 57.18 21.68
N LYS A 338 -43.27 57.47 22.54
CA LYS A 338 -43.29 57.80 24.00
C LYS A 338 -43.02 56.62 24.97
N SER A 339 -42.32 56.72 26.12
CA SER A 339 -41.35 57.65 26.72
C SER A 339 -41.07 57.19 28.18
N PHE A 340 -39.92 57.58 28.75
CA PHE A 340 -39.62 57.83 30.18
C PHE A 340 -39.25 56.71 31.20
N ASP A 341 -38.04 56.90 31.76
CA ASP A 341 -37.55 56.89 33.15
C ASP A 341 -37.54 55.67 34.11
N THR A 342 -36.30 55.35 34.51
CA THR A 342 -35.74 55.14 35.86
C THR A 342 -36.69 55.02 37.07
N SER A 343 -36.54 53.94 37.86
CA SER A 343 -36.09 53.96 39.27
C SER A 343 -36.25 52.60 39.97
N SER A 344 -35.26 52.25 40.80
CA SER A 344 -35.30 51.19 41.84
C SER A 344 -36.12 51.67 43.06
N PRO A 345 -36.60 50.81 44.01
CA PRO A 345 -35.71 50.22 45.04
C PRO A 345 -36.11 48.87 45.71
N ASP A 346 -35.13 48.31 46.42
CA ASP A 346 -35.12 47.46 47.63
C ASP A 346 -35.92 46.13 47.73
N ARG A 347 -35.22 45.03 48.09
CA ARG A 347 -35.16 44.51 49.49
C ARG A 347 -34.33 43.20 49.67
N LYS A 348 -33.35 43.28 50.60
CA LYS A 348 -32.76 42.30 51.57
C LYS A 348 -31.95 41.05 51.11
N ILE A 349 -30.64 41.01 51.44
CA ILE A 349 -29.93 40.42 52.63
C ILE A 349 -29.63 38.91 52.48
N SER A 350 -28.36 38.52 52.26
CA SER A 350 -27.42 38.05 53.31
C SER A 350 -26.15 37.41 52.73
N SER A 351 -25.00 37.79 53.30
CA SER A 351 -23.76 37.02 53.60
C SER A 351 -23.06 36.23 52.47
N SER A 352 -21.74 36.29 52.27
CA SER A 352 -20.62 36.91 52.99
C SER A 352 -19.35 36.81 52.12
N GLN A 353 -18.56 37.89 52.16
CA GLN A 353 -17.09 38.05 52.02
C GLN A 353 -16.24 36.83 51.59
N GLY A 354 -15.25 36.91 50.69
CA GLY A 354 -14.43 38.05 50.27
C GLY A 354 -12.94 37.76 50.58
N LEU A 355 -12.13 37.64 49.52
CA LEU A 355 -10.76 38.19 49.28
C LEU A 355 -9.71 38.17 50.43
N SER A 356 -8.38 38.06 50.26
CA SER A 356 -7.47 38.30 49.14
C SER A 356 -6.03 37.90 49.55
N THR A 357 -5.18 37.71 48.53
CA THR A 357 -3.76 38.13 48.42
C THR A 357 -2.68 37.60 49.39
N GLY A 358 -1.76 36.82 48.81
CA GLY A 358 -0.31 37.16 48.74
C GLY A 358 0.63 36.58 49.80
N THR A 359 1.72 35.93 49.36
CA THR A 359 3.13 36.27 49.71
C THR A 359 4.12 35.17 49.26
N LYS A 360 5.24 35.62 48.69
CA LYS A 360 6.46 34.90 48.29
C LYS A 360 7.19 34.27 49.47
N ILE A 361 7.84 33.11 49.31
CA ILE A 361 9.18 32.81 49.87
C ILE A 361 9.94 31.87 48.91
N ALA A 362 11.19 32.21 48.63
CA ALA A 362 12.23 31.33 48.08
C ALA A 362 13.09 30.79 49.23
N ILE A 363 13.57 29.55 49.14
CA ILE A 363 14.82 29.01 49.72
C ILE A 363 15.11 27.69 48.99
N GLY A 364 16.31 27.55 48.43
CA GLY A 364 16.84 26.28 47.94
C GLY A 364 17.53 25.48 49.03
N VAL A 365 17.82 24.21 48.74
CA VAL A 365 18.98 23.38 49.15
C VAL A 365 18.72 21.98 48.60
N GLY A 366 19.69 21.41 47.87
CA GLY A 366 19.65 20.02 47.42
C GLY A 366 20.38 19.07 48.36
N VAL A 367 20.03 17.78 48.31
CA VAL A 367 20.91 16.59 48.47
C VAL A 367 20.17 15.42 47.79
N GLY A 368 20.88 14.61 47.00
CA GLY A 368 20.32 13.46 46.29
C GLY A 368 20.30 12.16 47.07
N VAL A 369 19.37 11.26 46.71
CA VAL A 369 19.38 9.79 46.79
C VAL A 369 18.36 9.38 45.70
N GLY A 370 18.66 8.63 44.63
CA GLY A 370 19.25 7.31 44.63
C GLY A 370 18.14 6.27 44.36
N SER A 371 17.92 5.95 43.09
CA SER A 371 17.42 4.66 42.56
C SER A 371 16.24 3.97 43.25
N LEU A 372 15.01 4.15 42.75
CA LEU A 372 13.90 3.20 42.99
C LEU A 372 12.69 3.34 42.03
N LEU A 373 12.92 3.66 40.75
CA LEU A 373 11.84 3.79 39.76
C LEU A 373 11.71 2.71 38.66
N PRO A 374 12.61 1.72 38.46
CA PRO A 374 12.36 0.69 37.44
C PRO A 374 11.52 -0.50 37.92
N LEU A 375 11.36 -0.73 39.24
CA LEU A 375 10.63 -1.92 39.74
C LEU A 375 9.10 -1.75 39.76
N ALA A 376 8.57 -0.53 39.92
CA ALA A 376 7.12 -0.29 39.95
C ALA A 376 6.47 -0.43 38.56
N VAL A 377 7.23 -0.13 37.49
CA VAL A 377 6.75 -0.26 36.10
C VAL A 377 6.69 -1.73 35.66
N ILE A 378 7.65 -2.55 36.11
CA ILE A 378 7.68 -3.99 35.80
C ILE A 378 6.56 -4.75 36.52
N ILE A 379 6.28 -4.42 37.79
CA ILE A 379 5.17 -5.01 38.54
C ILE A 379 3.82 -4.58 37.96
N GLY A 380 3.69 -3.31 37.50
CA GLY A 380 2.50 -2.83 36.79
C GLY A 380 2.26 -3.54 35.46
N PHE A 381 3.31 -3.85 34.71
CA PHE A 381 3.23 -4.56 33.44
C PHE A 381 2.83 -6.04 33.61
N LEU A 382 3.37 -6.72 34.64
CA LEU A 382 3.04 -8.12 34.92
C LEU A 382 1.62 -8.31 35.45
N ILE A 383 1.09 -7.37 36.25
CA ILE A 383 -0.31 -7.40 36.71
C ILE A 383 -1.29 -7.12 35.56
N ARG A 384 -0.91 -6.28 34.58
CA ARG A 384 -1.74 -5.97 33.42
C ARG A 384 -1.79 -7.11 32.40
N LYS A 385 -0.69 -7.86 32.21
CA LYS A 385 -0.66 -9.04 31.33
C LYS A 385 -1.56 -10.16 31.84
N HIS A 386 -1.54 -10.42 33.15
CA HIS A 386 -2.30 -11.53 33.74
C HIS A 386 -3.83 -11.30 33.78
N LYS A 387 -4.30 -10.05 33.68
CA LYS A 387 -5.73 -9.71 33.66
C LYS A 387 -6.38 -9.87 32.28
N ASN A 388 -5.59 -9.93 31.20
CA ASN A 388 -6.11 -10.02 29.83
C ASN A 388 -6.27 -11.45 29.32
N GLU A 389 -5.55 -12.43 29.91
CA GLU A 389 -5.67 -13.84 29.55
C GLU A 389 -7.03 -14.46 29.99
N ASN A 390 -7.70 -13.86 30.97
CA ASN A 390 -9.01 -14.34 31.44
C ASN A 390 -10.22 -13.82 30.62
N LYS A 391 -10.00 -12.94 29.63
CA LYS A 391 -11.08 -12.43 28.77
C LYS A 391 -11.24 -13.17 27.44
N TRP A 392 -10.33 -14.09 27.09
CA TRP A 392 -10.33 -14.80 25.81
C TRP A 392 -11.10 -16.14 25.79
N ASN A 393 -11.58 -16.63 26.94
CA ASN A 393 -12.32 -17.90 27.04
C ASN A 393 -13.86 -17.76 27.12
N LYS A 394 -14.44 -16.65 26.64
CA LYS A 394 -15.92 -16.46 26.70
C LYS A 394 -16.62 -16.15 25.37
N TYR A 395 -15.97 -16.32 24.23
CA TYR A 395 -16.59 -16.12 22.91
C TYR A 395 -16.21 -17.23 21.93
N LYS A 396 -16.43 -18.48 22.34
CA LYS A 396 -16.23 -19.64 21.47
C LYS A 396 -17.29 -20.70 21.67
N GLU A 397 -18.55 -20.30 21.80
CA GLU A 397 -19.69 -21.22 21.71
C GLU A 397 -21.02 -20.47 21.56
N SER A 398 -21.28 -19.97 20.36
CA SER A 398 -22.64 -19.78 19.83
C SER A 398 -22.53 -19.55 18.32
N ASP A 399 -23.46 -20.14 17.58
CA ASP A 399 -23.68 -20.03 16.13
C ASP A 399 -23.06 -21.12 15.27
N LEU A 400 -23.38 -22.36 15.65
CA LEU A 400 -23.71 -23.40 14.68
C LEU A 400 -25.24 -23.38 14.47
N ILE A 401 -25.64 -23.37 13.18
CA ILE A 401 -26.96 -23.72 12.59
C ILE A 401 -27.80 -22.56 12.01
N SER A 402 -28.24 -22.78 10.75
CA SER A 402 -29.26 -22.11 9.92
C SER A 402 -28.76 -20.86 9.16
N ASN A 403 -28.97 -20.65 7.86
CA ASN A 403 -29.91 -21.20 6.88
C ASN A 403 -29.35 -21.14 5.45
N THR A 404 -29.82 -22.07 4.64
CA THR A 404 -29.80 -22.09 3.18
C THR A 404 -30.76 -21.07 2.55
N ASP A 405 -30.42 -20.67 1.33
CA ASP A 405 -31.23 -20.06 0.26
C ASP A 405 -31.82 -18.66 0.44
N SER A 406 -31.21 -17.69 -0.25
CA SER A 406 -31.87 -16.92 -1.32
C SER A 406 -30.83 -16.11 -2.11
N ALA A 407 -30.63 -16.47 -3.39
CA ALA A 407 -29.83 -15.70 -4.34
C ALA A 407 -30.58 -14.45 -4.83
N PRO A 408 -29.85 -13.40 -5.28
CA PRO A 408 -30.34 -12.57 -6.37
C PRO A 408 -29.38 -12.57 -7.58
N SER A 409 -30.00 -12.90 -8.72
CA SER A 409 -29.71 -12.49 -10.11
C SER A 409 -28.27 -12.27 -10.59
N GLU A 410 -27.85 -13.18 -11.47
CA GLU A 410 -26.88 -13.08 -12.58
C GLU A 410 -26.15 -11.73 -12.76
N MET A 411 -24.91 -11.66 -12.27
CA MET A 411 -23.85 -10.83 -12.86
C MET A 411 -22.97 -11.73 -13.72
N GLU A 412 -22.73 -11.34 -14.97
CA GLU A 412 -21.82 -12.00 -15.90
C GLU A 412 -20.42 -12.12 -15.27
N SER A 413 -19.97 -13.34 -14.97
CA SER A 413 -18.67 -13.54 -14.31
C SER A 413 -17.54 -13.56 -15.34
N PHE A 414 -16.73 -12.50 -15.41
CA PHE A 414 -15.43 -12.51 -16.07
C PHE A 414 -14.36 -13.07 -15.12
N TYR A 415 -13.38 -13.81 -15.64
CA TYR A 415 -12.24 -14.27 -14.86
C TYR A 415 -10.94 -14.21 -15.65
N LEU A 416 -9.82 -14.07 -14.95
CA LEU A 416 -8.49 -13.91 -15.54
C LEU A 416 -7.69 -15.20 -15.51
N HIS A 417 -7.09 -15.54 -16.65
CA HIS A 417 -6.10 -16.62 -16.75
C HIS A 417 -4.94 -16.15 -17.63
N GLY A 418 -3.70 -16.31 -17.15
CA GLY A 418 -2.49 -16.00 -17.92
C GLY A 418 -2.35 -14.55 -18.41
N GLY A 419 -2.97 -13.58 -17.73
CA GLY A 419 -2.94 -12.16 -18.15
C GLY A 419 -4.00 -11.78 -19.20
N THR A 420 -4.92 -12.68 -19.54
CA THR A 420 -6.03 -12.42 -20.47
C THR A 420 -7.37 -12.58 -19.75
N ILE A 421 -8.34 -11.69 -20.04
CA ILE A 421 -9.68 -11.70 -19.45
C ILE A 421 -10.58 -12.62 -20.29
N HIS A 422 -11.21 -13.60 -19.65
CA HIS A 422 -12.17 -14.51 -20.27
C HIS A 422 -13.60 -14.18 -19.82
N LYS A 423 -14.52 -14.13 -20.78
CA LYS A 423 -15.97 -14.11 -20.54
C LYS A 423 -16.47 -15.55 -20.35
N LYS A 424 -17.26 -15.80 -19.31
CA LYS A 424 -17.87 -17.12 -19.10
C LYS A 424 -19.21 -17.18 -19.84
N ASP A 425 -19.18 -17.59 -21.10
CA ASP A 425 -20.40 -17.93 -21.83
C ASP A 425 -20.81 -19.38 -21.51
N ASN A 426 -22.08 -19.58 -21.19
CA ASN A 426 -22.63 -20.89 -20.87
C ASN A 426 -22.58 -21.83 -22.08
N GLY A 427 -21.54 -22.66 -22.14
CA GLY A 427 -21.46 -23.84 -23.00
C GLY A 427 -20.49 -23.68 -24.18
N TYR A 428 -19.49 -24.56 -24.20
CA TYR A 428 -18.45 -24.79 -25.22
C TYR A 428 -17.21 -23.87 -25.15
N ALA A 429 -16.26 -24.25 -24.28
CA ALA A 429 -14.87 -23.83 -24.40
C ALA A 429 -14.19 -24.58 -25.57
N THR A 430 -13.71 -23.86 -26.58
CA THR A 430 -12.78 -24.40 -27.58
C THR A 430 -11.34 -24.18 -27.10
N GLU A 431 -10.63 -25.29 -26.89
CA GLU A 431 -9.26 -25.34 -26.38
C GLU A 431 -8.26 -25.26 -27.55
N TYR A 432 -7.36 -24.28 -27.55
CA TYR A 432 -6.16 -24.30 -28.41
C TYR A 432 -4.94 -24.59 -27.54
N ARG A 433 -4.40 -25.81 -27.69
CA ARG A 433 -3.20 -26.29 -27.01
C ARG A 433 -1.95 -25.73 -27.68
N VAL A 434 -1.16 -24.95 -26.96
CA VAL A 434 0.22 -24.59 -27.36
C VAL A 434 1.19 -25.49 -26.59
N GLU A 435 1.99 -26.25 -27.33
CA GLU A 435 3.02 -27.14 -26.76
C GLU A 435 4.11 -26.37 -26.00
N LYS A 436 4.56 -26.97 -24.90
CA LYS A 436 5.68 -26.55 -24.06
C LYS A 436 6.93 -26.29 -24.89
N ILE A 437 7.53 -25.10 -24.73
CA ILE A 437 8.94 -24.89 -25.05
C ILE A 437 9.76 -25.13 -23.77
N ASP A 438 10.48 -26.25 -23.73
CA ASP A 438 11.47 -26.56 -22.72
C ASP A 438 12.64 -25.56 -22.80
N ARG A 439 12.86 -24.81 -21.72
CA ARG A 439 14.06 -23.97 -21.55
C ARG A 439 15.13 -24.75 -20.80
N HIS A 440 16.01 -25.44 -21.52
CA HIS A 440 17.31 -25.88 -21.01
C HIS A 440 18.40 -25.67 -22.07
N ARG A 441 19.52 -25.09 -21.61
CA ARG A 441 20.84 -24.85 -22.25
C ARG A 441 21.01 -23.62 -23.15
N MET A 442 21.62 -22.60 -22.55
CA MET A 442 22.62 -21.74 -23.21
C MET A 442 23.96 -21.96 -22.51
N SER A 443 24.97 -22.43 -23.26
CA SER A 443 26.38 -22.45 -22.86
C SER A 443 27.20 -21.96 -24.06
N ILE A 444 28.29 -21.25 -23.76
CA ILE A 444 29.01 -20.31 -24.60
C ILE A 444 30.24 -20.98 -25.27
N GLY A 445 30.44 -20.73 -26.58
CA GLY A 445 31.71 -20.61 -27.35
C GLY A 445 32.51 -21.87 -27.78
N PRO A 446 33.52 -21.78 -28.69
CA PRO A 446 33.86 -20.70 -29.66
C PRO A 446 34.26 -21.15 -31.11
N GLU A 447 34.51 -20.14 -31.97
CA GLU A 447 35.43 -20.06 -33.14
C GLU A 447 35.16 -20.68 -34.56
N ILE A 448 35.57 -19.86 -35.53
CA ILE A 448 35.51 -19.83 -37.03
C ILE A 448 36.62 -20.79 -37.60
N PRO A 449 36.57 -21.43 -38.82
CA PRO A 449 36.58 -20.72 -40.12
C PRO A 449 36.03 -21.36 -41.43
N ILE A 450 35.56 -20.45 -42.30
CA ILE A 450 35.82 -20.25 -43.75
C ILE A 450 35.83 -21.48 -44.70
N ARG A 451 34.90 -21.50 -45.68
CA ARG A 451 35.20 -21.63 -47.14
C ARG A 451 33.95 -21.47 -48.02
N SER A 452 33.96 -20.45 -48.88
CA SER A 452 33.32 -20.46 -50.22
C SER A 452 34.24 -21.25 -51.18
N PRO A 453 33.76 -21.83 -52.32
CA PRO A 453 33.12 -21.17 -53.47
C PRO A 453 31.89 -21.97 -54.00
N GLY A 454 31.02 -21.53 -54.89
CA GLY A 454 31.26 -20.94 -56.21
C GLY A 454 30.12 -21.30 -57.16
N ARG A 455 29.57 -20.27 -57.80
CA ARG A 455 29.24 -20.18 -59.24
C ARG A 455 28.48 -21.32 -59.94
N ALA A 456 27.43 -20.87 -60.63
CA ALA A 456 27.15 -21.00 -62.08
C ALA A 456 25.67 -21.39 -62.29
N LEU A 457 24.86 -20.50 -62.88
CA LEU A 457 24.42 -20.53 -64.29
C LEU A 457 23.46 -21.73 -64.54
N ARG A 458 22.31 -21.64 -65.19
CA ARG A 458 21.80 -20.75 -66.24
C ARG A 458 20.56 -21.43 -66.82
N ARG A 459 19.47 -20.67 -67.07
CA ARG A 459 18.38 -20.89 -68.06
C ARG A 459 17.65 -22.26 -68.00
N GLU A 460 16.42 -22.49 -68.45
CA GLU A 460 15.51 -21.80 -69.36
C GLU A 460 14.09 -22.37 -69.16
N LYS A 461 13.09 -21.54 -69.50
CA LYS A 461 11.75 -21.83 -70.02
C LYS A 461 11.29 -23.29 -70.23
N SER A 462 10.03 -23.57 -69.87
CA SER A 462 8.86 -23.63 -70.78
C SER A 462 7.63 -24.07 -69.95
N GLU A 463 6.59 -23.24 -69.77
CA GLU A 463 5.39 -23.14 -70.64
C GLU A 463 4.40 -24.32 -70.53
N HIS A 464 3.13 -23.96 -70.28
CA HIS A 464 1.87 -24.64 -70.64
C HIS A 464 1.62 -26.04 -70.02
N GLU A 465 0.42 -26.46 -69.62
CA GLU A 465 -0.95 -25.96 -69.74
C GLU A 465 -1.85 -26.77 -68.80
N SER A 466 -2.97 -26.16 -68.40
CA SER A 466 -4.28 -26.72 -68.04
C SER A 466 -4.47 -28.25 -67.89
N TYR A 467 -5.21 -28.67 -66.88
CA TYR A 467 -6.62 -29.10 -67.03
C TYR A 467 -7.30 -29.33 -65.66
N LEU A 468 -8.51 -28.77 -65.56
CA LEU A 468 -9.61 -28.99 -64.60
C LEU A 468 -9.55 -28.32 -63.22
#